data_AF-A0A4Y2MY91-F1
#
_entry.id   AF-A0A4Y2MY91-F1
#
_cell.length_a   1.000
_cell.length_b   1.000
_cell.length_c   1.000
_cell.angle_alpha   90.00
_cell.angle_beta   90.00
_cell.angle_gamma   90.00
#
_symmetry.space_group_name_H-M   'P 1'
#
loop_
_entity.id
_entity.type
_entity.pdbx_description
1 polymer ?
#
loop_
_entity_poly.entity_id
_entity_poly.type
_entity_poly.pdbx_seq_one_letter_code
_entity_poly.pdbx_strand_id
1 'polypeptide(L)'
;MEPTKRKLVLFTVEQKFQIVSRIEAGETLTKLTKEFGVGASAVGDMRRDSEKIKKSYAASNGKSANLRKTTKCANDEEWATFFTNSLFCEGVPISRIMIQQRALNFNSKLGVSKDIQASSGWLEKFKNRQGICLLTIVGEKLSSDIEAGNSFIAELQDLIVKEKLTADQIYNCD
;
A
#
# COMPACT_ATOMS: atom_id res chain seq x y z
N MET A 1 -2.58 -31.32 28.21
CA MET A 1 -1.69 -30.14 28.17
C MET A 1 -2.00 -29.37 26.91
N GLU A 2 -2.56 -28.18 27.03
CA GLU A 2 -2.81 -27.30 25.88
C GLU A 2 -1.48 -26.84 25.27
N PRO A 3 -1.29 -26.89 23.94
CA PRO A 3 -0.07 -26.41 23.31
C PRO A 3 0.00 -24.87 23.43
N THR A 4 0.87 -24.38 24.31
CA THR A 4 1.15 -22.95 24.46
C THR A 4 1.69 -22.39 23.14
N LYS A 5 0.90 -21.54 22.48
CA LYS A 5 1.30 -20.82 21.26
C LYS A 5 2.59 -20.04 21.53
N ARG A 6 3.67 -20.41 20.84
CA ARG A 6 4.97 -19.72 20.95
C ARG A 6 4.83 -18.30 20.41
N LYS A 7 5.18 -17.30 21.21
CA LYS A 7 5.28 -15.91 20.75
C LYS A 7 6.35 -15.82 19.66
N LEU A 8 5.98 -15.31 18.49
CA LEU A 8 6.93 -15.06 17.41
C LEU A 8 7.67 -13.76 17.70
N VAL A 9 8.99 -13.85 17.94
CA VAL A 9 9.86 -12.68 18.05
C VAL A 9 10.14 -12.17 16.63
N LEU A 10 9.72 -10.94 16.34
CA LEU A 10 9.96 -10.31 15.06
C LEU A 10 11.35 -9.65 15.07
N PHE A 11 12.22 -10.04 14.14
CA PHE A 11 13.53 -9.41 13.97
C PHE A 11 13.51 -8.47 12.77
N THR A 12 14.08 -7.29 12.96
CA THR A 12 14.38 -6.34 11.87
C THR A 12 15.43 -6.94 10.92
N VAL A 13 15.49 -6.43 9.69
CA VAL A 13 16.54 -6.82 8.73
C VAL A 13 17.94 -6.47 9.27
N GLU A 14 18.08 -5.33 9.95
CA GLU A 14 19.32 -4.89 10.60
C GLU A 14 19.77 -5.87 11.70
N GLN A 15 18.88 -6.24 12.63
CA GLN A 15 19.24 -7.19 13.71
C GLN A 15 19.68 -8.54 13.14
N LYS A 16 19.00 -9.04 12.10
CA LYS A 16 19.41 -10.28 11.45
C LYS A 16 20.78 -10.15 10.78
N PHE A 17 21.06 -9.02 10.15
CA PHE A 17 22.35 -8.75 9.53
C PHE A 17 23.46 -8.70 10.59
N GLN A 18 23.27 -7.98 11.71
CA GLN A 18 24.23 -7.92 12.80
C GLN A 18 24.55 -9.30 13.38
N ILE A 19 23.52 -10.13 13.61
CA ILE A 19 23.70 -11.50 14.08
C ILE A 19 24.54 -12.31 13.08
N VAL A 20 24.22 -12.24 11.79
CA VAL A 20 24.99 -12.94 10.73
C VAL A 20 26.44 -12.46 10.66
N SER A 21 26.68 -11.16 10.70
CA SER A 21 28.05 -10.59 10.66
C SER A 21 28.90 -11.05 11.85
N ARG A 22 28.31 -11.14 13.05
CA ARG A 22 29.01 -11.62 14.24
C ARG A 22 29.29 -13.13 14.22
N ILE A 23 28.38 -13.91 13.64
CA ILE A 23 28.62 -15.35 13.42
C ILE A 23 29.81 -15.57 12.49
N GLU A 24 29.91 -14.79 11.40
CA GLU A 24 31.02 -14.88 10.45
C GLU A 24 32.35 -14.38 11.03
N ALA A 25 32.29 -13.40 11.95
CA ALA A 25 33.44 -12.97 12.74
C ALA A 25 33.91 -14.02 13.78
N GLY A 26 33.22 -15.16 13.88
CA GLY A 26 33.60 -16.28 14.75
C GLY A 26 33.03 -16.22 16.17
N GLU A 27 32.04 -15.36 16.43
CA GLU A 27 31.40 -15.34 17.76
C GLU A 27 30.60 -16.62 18.03
N THR A 28 30.65 -17.08 19.29
CA THR A 28 29.94 -18.30 19.70
C THR A 28 28.43 -18.07 19.75
N LEU A 29 27.65 -19.04 19.23
CA LEU A 29 26.19 -19.00 19.24
C LEU A 29 25.61 -18.75 20.64
N THR A 30 26.22 -19.32 21.69
CA THR A 30 25.78 -19.15 23.09
C THR A 30 25.85 -17.71 23.59
N LYS A 31 26.77 -16.90 23.04
CA LYS A 31 26.88 -15.48 23.37
C LYS A 31 25.75 -14.70 22.71
N LEU A 32 25.51 -14.96 21.41
CA LEU A 32 24.48 -14.31 20.62
C LEU A 32 23.06 -14.63 21.11
N THR A 33 22.79 -15.86 21.53
CA THR A 33 21.49 -16.26 22.08
C THR A 33 21.18 -15.51 23.37
N LYS A 34 22.17 -15.31 24.24
CA LYS A 34 22.03 -14.55 25.49
C LYS A 34 21.85 -13.06 25.22
N GLU A 35 22.67 -12.48 24.35
CA GLU A 35 22.66 -11.03 24.08
C GLU A 35 21.37 -10.58 23.39
N PHE A 36 20.92 -11.31 22.37
CA PHE A 36 19.74 -10.96 21.59
C PHE A 36 18.45 -11.62 22.12
N GLY A 37 18.52 -12.42 23.19
CA GLY A 37 17.37 -13.13 23.76
C GLY A 37 16.74 -14.15 22.79
N VAL A 38 17.54 -14.76 21.93
CA VAL A 38 17.09 -15.61 20.81
C VAL A 38 17.37 -17.07 21.10
N GLY A 39 16.44 -17.95 20.74
CA GLY A 39 16.68 -19.39 20.82
C GLY A 39 17.79 -19.85 19.86
N ALA A 40 18.60 -20.83 20.27
CA ALA A 40 19.70 -21.35 19.46
C ALA A 40 19.26 -21.80 18.04
N SER A 41 18.05 -22.34 17.91
CA SER A 41 17.46 -22.70 16.61
C SER A 41 17.34 -21.50 15.67
N ALA A 42 16.87 -20.35 16.16
CA ALA A 42 16.67 -19.17 15.32
C ALA A 42 18.00 -18.54 14.90
N VAL A 43 19.03 -18.58 15.75
CA VAL A 43 20.40 -18.18 15.37
C VAL A 43 20.97 -19.13 14.32
N GLY A 44 20.70 -20.44 14.45
CA GLY A 44 21.06 -21.44 13.44
C GLY A 44 20.36 -21.21 12.10
N ASP A 45 19.07 -20.86 12.11
CA ASP A 45 18.31 -20.52 10.91
C ASP A 45 18.86 -19.27 10.22
N MET A 46 19.18 -18.22 11.00
CA MET A 46 19.81 -17.00 10.47
C MET A 46 21.18 -17.28 9.84
N ARG A 47 21.96 -18.19 10.43
CA ARG A 47 23.24 -18.64 9.85
C ARG A 47 23.03 -19.35 8.51
N ARG A 48 22.00 -20.19 8.38
CA ARG A 48 21.68 -20.86 7.10
C ARG A 48 21.20 -19.88 6.03
N ASP A 49 20.42 -18.89 6.44
CA ASP A 49 19.87 -17.86 5.56
C ASP A 49 20.80 -16.64 5.38
N SER A 50 22.09 -16.75 5.73
CA SER A 50 23.04 -15.63 5.80
C SER A 50 23.13 -14.83 4.51
N GLU A 51 23.29 -15.48 3.36
CA GLU A 51 23.37 -14.84 2.05
C GLU A 51 22.09 -14.07 1.70
N LYS A 52 20.94 -14.65 2.00
CA LYS A 52 19.63 -14.03 1.76
C LYS A 52 19.43 -12.80 2.65
N ILE A 53 19.87 -12.86 3.89
CA ILE A 53 19.83 -11.74 4.83
C ILE A 53 20.73 -10.60 4.34
N LYS A 54 21.97 -10.89 3.93
CA LYS A 54 22.90 -9.90 3.36
C LYS A 54 22.34 -9.23 2.11
N LYS A 55 21.80 -10.01 1.16
CA LYS A 55 21.16 -9.48 -0.05
C LYS A 55 19.98 -8.57 0.28
N SER A 56 19.16 -8.96 1.27
CA SER A 56 18.01 -8.16 1.71
C SER A 56 18.43 -6.86 2.38
N TYR A 57 19.53 -6.87 3.13
CA TYR A 57 20.10 -5.70 3.79
C TYR A 57 20.70 -4.70 2.78
N ALA A 58 21.46 -5.19 1.80
CA ALA A 58 21.98 -4.37 0.72
C ALA A 58 20.85 -3.68 -0.07
N ALA A 59 19.77 -4.41 -0.35
CA ALA A 59 18.58 -3.88 -1.02
C ALA A 59 17.74 -2.91 -0.17
N SER A 60 18.00 -2.78 1.13
CA SER A 60 17.29 -1.85 2.02
C SER A 60 18.07 -0.56 2.30
N ASN A 61 19.22 -0.31 1.64
CA ASN A 61 20.10 0.84 1.89
C ASN A 61 20.40 1.06 3.38
N GLY A 62 20.54 -0.02 4.16
CA GLY A 62 20.79 0.07 5.61
C GLY A 62 19.62 0.59 6.46
N LYS A 63 18.41 0.76 5.89
CA LYS A 63 17.23 1.19 6.67
C LYS A 63 16.57 -0.01 7.37
N SER A 64 16.26 0.18 8.66
CA SER A 64 15.48 -0.74 9.49
C SER A 64 14.03 -0.86 8.98
N ALA A 65 13.83 -1.64 7.93
CA ALA A 65 12.49 -2.00 7.49
C ALA A 65 12.03 -3.22 8.30
N ASN A 66 11.04 -3.01 9.17
CA ASN A 66 10.32 -4.10 9.87
C ASN A 66 9.48 -4.98 8.93
N LEU A 67 9.53 -4.72 7.62
CA LEU A 67 8.59 -5.29 6.69
C LEU A 67 9.22 -6.49 5.99
N ARG A 68 8.61 -7.65 6.24
CA ARG A 68 8.74 -8.85 5.40
C ARG A 68 8.36 -8.43 3.97
N LYS A 69 9.32 -7.99 3.17
CA LYS A 69 9.14 -7.81 1.72
C LYS A 69 8.99 -9.20 1.14
N THR A 70 7.74 -9.69 1.08
CA THR A 70 7.41 -10.84 0.24
C THR A 70 7.85 -10.47 -1.18
N THR A 71 8.74 -11.26 -1.78
CA THR A 71 9.35 -11.06 -3.11
C THR A 71 8.33 -11.00 -4.28
N LYS A 72 7.03 -10.93 -3.99
CA LYS A 72 5.95 -10.79 -4.98
C LYS A 72 5.69 -9.35 -5.44
N CYS A 73 6.51 -8.38 -5.04
CA CYS A 73 6.22 -6.95 -5.25
C CYS A 73 6.90 -6.31 -6.47
N ALA A 74 7.66 -7.03 -7.30
CA ALA A 74 8.37 -6.41 -8.42
C ALA A 74 7.43 -5.93 -9.55
N ASN A 75 6.25 -6.52 -9.69
CA ASN A 75 5.27 -6.14 -10.72
C ASN A 75 4.16 -5.19 -10.23
N ASP A 76 4.13 -4.83 -8.94
CA ASP A 76 3.03 -4.03 -8.37
C ASP A 76 3.08 -2.55 -8.78
N GLU A 77 4.25 -2.03 -9.19
CA GLU A 77 4.48 -0.60 -9.48
C GLU A 77 4.05 -0.22 -10.91
N GLU A 78 4.35 -1.07 -11.90
CA GLU A 78 3.77 -0.97 -13.25
C GLU A 78 2.25 -1.22 -13.24
N TRP A 79 1.79 -2.14 -12.39
CA TRP A 79 0.38 -2.34 -12.10
C TRP A 79 -0.29 -1.06 -11.62
N ALA A 80 0.30 -0.40 -10.64
CA ALA A 80 -0.29 0.77 -10.01
C ALA A 80 -0.44 1.94 -10.98
N THR A 81 0.63 2.27 -11.70
CA THR A 81 0.69 3.44 -12.58
C THR A 81 -0.26 3.34 -13.78
N PHE A 82 -0.32 2.18 -14.45
CA PHE A 82 -1.28 1.97 -15.53
C PHE A 82 -2.72 1.88 -15.02
N PHE A 83 -2.91 1.26 -13.86
CA PHE A 83 -4.22 1.11 -13.25
C PHE A 83 -4.74 2.47 -12.81
N THR A 84 -4.00 3.29 -12.06
CA THR A 84 -4.41 4.64 -11.67
C THR A 84 -4.71 5.50 -12.91
N ASN A 85 -3.83 5.51 -13.92
CA ASN A 85 -4.05 6.32 -15.13
C ASN A 85 -5.31 5.87 -15.91
N SER A 86 -5.61 4.58 -15.95
CA SER A 86 -6.82 4.07 -16.62
C SER A 86 -8.11 4.26 -15.80
N LEU A 87 -8.03 4.45 -14.48
CA LEU A 87 -9.20 4.57 -13.59
C LEU A 87 -9.65 6.02 -13.38
N PHE A 88 -8.71 6.97 -13.38
CA PHE A 88 -9.02 8.38 -13.10
C PHE A 88 -9.41 9.19 -14.34
N CYS A 89 -9.16 8.68 -15.56
CA CYS A 89 -9.49 9.41 -16.80
C CYS A 89 -10.97 9.39 -17.19
N GLU A 90 -11.81 8.50 -16.64
CA GLU A 90 -13.22 8.36 -17.08
C GLU A 90 -14.25 8.87 -16.07
N GLY A 91 -13.85 9.31 -14.87
CA GLY A 91 -14.80 9.82 -13.86
C GLY A 91 -15.85 8.80 -13.38
N VAL A 92 -15.78 7.55 -13.81
CA VAL A 92 -16.75 6.49 -13.47
C VAL A 92 -16.42 5.90 -12.11
N PRO A 93 -17.40 5.78 -11.18
CA PRO A 93 -17.21 5.05 -9.93
C PRO A 93 -16.92 3.57 -10.20
N ILE A 94 -15.78 3.08 -9.70
CA ILE A 94 -15.31 1.74 -10.07
C ILE A 94 -15.66 0.76 -8.97
N SER A 95 -16.49 -0.22 -9.33
CA SER A 95 -16.88 -1.26 -8.40
C SER A 95 -15.71 -2.21 -8.12
N ARG A 96 -15.77 -2.85 -6.94
CA ARG A 96 -14.83 -3.90 -6.53
C ARG A 96 -14.60 -4.95 -7.62
N ILE A 97 -15.69 -5.39 -8.27
CA ILE A 97 -15.68 -6.46 -9.27
C ILE A 97 -14.89 -6.05 -10.51
N MET A 98 -15.04 -4.80 -10.96
CA MET A 98 -14.29 -4.28 -12.11
C MET A 98 -12.78 -4.30 -11.87
N ILE A 99 -12.35 -3.95 -10.66
CA ILE A 99 -10.94 -4.00 -10.27
C ILE A 99 -10.42 -5.45 -10.32
N GLN A 100 -11.18 -6.38 -9.74
CA GLN A 100 -10.80 -7.80 -9.72
C GLN A 100 -10.75 -8.41 -11.13
N GLN A 101 -11.68 -8.07 -12.00
CA GLN A 101 -11.70 -8.56 -13.38
C GLN A 101 -10.55 -7.98 -14.22
N ARG A 102 -10.26 -6.68 -14.11
CA ARG A 102 -9.12 -6.06 -14.80
C ARG A 102 -7.80 -6.67 -14.32
N ALA A 103 -7.67 -6.90 -13.01
CA ALA A 103 -6.53 -7.59 -12.40
C ALA A 103 -6.28 -8.98 -13.03
N LEU A 104 -7.33 -9.77 -13.22
CA LEU A 104 -7.24 -11.10 -13.83
C LEU A 104 -6.90 -11.04 -15.33
N ASN A 105 -7.57 -10.14 -16.08
CA ASN A 105 -7.32 -9.95 -17.52
C ASN A 105 -5.90 -9.45 -17.81
N PHE A 106 -5.32 -8.68 -16.89
CA PHE A 106 -3.96 -8.19 -17.06
C PHE A 106 -2.92 -9.26 -16.73
N ASN A 107 -3.17 -10.07 -15.68
CA ASN A 107 -2.32 -11.21 -15.36
C ASN A 107 -2.26 -12.22 -16.51
N SER A 108 -3.38 -12.47 -17.21
CA SER A 108 -3.39 -13.35 -18.38
C SER A 108 -2.59 -12.78 -19.55
N LYS A 109 -2.60 -11.45 -19.76
CA LYS A 109 -1.84 -10.78 -20.83
C LYS A 109 -0.33 -10.76 -20.57
N LEU A 110 0.09 -10.57 -19.32
CA LEU A 110 1.52 -10.50 -18.99
C LEU A 110 2.20 -11.88 -18.86
N GLY A 111 1.43 -12.96 -18.64
CA GLY A 111 1.99 -14.31 -18.52
C GLY A 111 2.87 -14.54 -17.28
N VAL A 112 2.84 -13.61 -16.31
CA VAL A 112 3.80 -13.55 -15.18
C VAL A 112 3.49 -14.54 -14.06
N SER A 113 2.25 -15.05 -13.92
CA SER A 113 1.94 -16.09 -12.93
C SER A 113 0.56 -16.72 -13.13
N LYS A 114 0.43 -18.04 -12.95
CA LYS A 114 -0.88 -18.74 -12.92
C LYS A 114 -1.70 -18.49 -11.65
N ASP A 115 -1.13 -17.83 -10.63
CA ASP A 115 -1.69 -17.84 -9.26
C ASP A 115 -2.10 -16.47 -8.71
N ILE A 116 -2.26 -15.44 -9.55
CA ILE A 116 -2.82 -14.16 -9.05
C ILE A 116 -4.31 -14.35 -8.80
N GLN A 117 -4.63 -14.70 -7.56
CA GLN A 117 -5.98 -14.68 -7.06
C GLN A 117 -6.32 -13.24 -6.69
N ALA A 118 -7.09 -12.56 -7.54
CA ALA A 118 -7.65 -11.21 -7.31
C ALA A 118 -8.72 -11.24 -6.18
N SER A 119 -8.36 -11.83 -5.05
CA SER A 119 -9.20 -12.00 -3.88
C SER A 119 -9.55 -10.66 -3.24
N SER A 120 -10.56 -10.70 -2.38
CA SER A 120 -10.96 -9.59 -1.52
C SER A 120 -9.78 -9.00 -0.75
N GLY A 121 -8.97 -9.84 -0.11
CA GLY A 121 -7.84 -9.43 0.71
C GLY A 121 -6.61 -8.98 -0.10
N TRP A 122 -6.45 -9.45 -1.34
CA TRP A 122 -5.44 -8.89 -2.25
C TRP A 122 -5.79 -7.44 -2.60
N LEU A 123 -7.06 -7.18 -2.95
CA LEU A 123 -7.53 -5.85 -3.31
C LEU A 123 -7.36 -4.83 -2.16
N GLU A 124 -7.71 -5.18 -0.93
CA GLU A 124 -7.52 -4.27 0.22
C GLU A 124 -6.05 -3.93 0.45
N LYS A 125 -5.18 -4.94 0.37
CA LYS A 125 -3.73 -4.72 0.50
C LYS A 125 -3.18 -3.88 -0.66
N PHE A 126 -3.69 -4.08 -1.87
CA PHE A 126 -3.34 -3.30 -3.04
C PHE A 126 -3.76 -1.84 -2.85
N LYS A 127 -5.00 -1.59 -2.44
CA LYS A 127 -5.51 -0.24 -2.13
C LYS A 127 -4.65 0.47 -1.08
N ASN A 128 -4.35 -0.22 0.03
CA ASN A 128 -3.54 0.34 1.11
C ASN A 128 -2.11 0.67 0.69
N ARG A 129 -1.52 -0.12 -0.22
CA ARG A 129 -0.17 0.14 -0.75
C ARG A 129 -0.15 1.35 -1.68
N GLN A 130 -1.20 1.51 -2.47
CA GLN A 130 -1.29 2.55 -3.51
C GLN A 130 -1.99 3.83 -3.03
N GLY A 131 -2.40 3.89 -1.76
CA GLY A 131 -3.16 5.02 -1.24
C GLY A 131 -4.53 5.19 -1.91
N ILE A 132 -5.10 4.13 -2.51
CA ILE A 132 -6.41 4.20 -3.16
C ILE A 132 -7.49 4.11 -2.07
N CYS A 133 -8.03 5.25 -1.69
CA CYS A 133 -9.22 5.32 -0.85
C CYS A 133 -10.46 5.07 -1.71
N LEU A 134 -11.30 4.11 -1.32
CA LEU A 134 -12.64 4.00 -1.87
C LEU A 134 -13.44 5.18 -1.29
N LEU A 135 -13.72 6.18 -2.12
CA LEU A 135 -14.73 7.17 -1.77
C LEU A 135 -16.08 6.47 -1.85
N THR A 136 -16.63 6.09 -0.71
CA THR A 136 -18.04 5.71 -0.63
C THR A 136 -18.82 7.00 -0.90
N ILE A 137 -19.49 7.05 -2.05
CA ILE A 137 -20.44 8.12 -2.35
C ILE A 137 -21.61 7.93 -1.39
N VAL A 138 -21.48 8.48 -0.18
CA VAL A 138 -22.57 8.55 0.79
C VAL A 138 -23.28 9.87 0.51
N GLY A 139 -24.52 9.77 0.03
CA GLY A 139 -25.51 10.84 0.22
C GLY A 139 -25.48 12.04 -0.72
N GLU A 140 -24.49 12.21 -1.60
CA GLU A 140 -24.50 13.32 -2.55
C GLU A 140 -24.33 12.81 -3.98
N LYS A 141 -25.31 13.16 -4.81
CA LYS A 141 -25.33 12.86 -6.24
C LYS A 141 -24.10 13.54 -6.86
N LEU A 142 -23.05 12.77 -7.22
CA LEU A 142 -21.94 13.20 -8.09
C LEU A 142 -22.40 13.45 -9.55
N SER A 143 -23.64 13.91 -9.71
CA SER A 143 -24.12 14.55 -10.92
C SER A 143 -24.31 16.02 -10.54
N SER A 144 -23.20 16.72 -10.30
CA SER A 144 -23.24 18.17 -10.44
C SER A 144 -23.61 18.43 -11.88
N ASP A 145 -24.84 18.88 -12.09
CA ASP A 145 -25.28 19.34 -13.40
C ASP A 145 -24.44 20.59 -13.72
N ILE A 146 -23.40 20.39 -14.53
CA ILE A 146 -22.45 21.44 -14.92
C ILE A 146 -23.21 22.56 -15.63
N GLU A 147 -24.28 22.23 -16.36
CA GLU A 147 -25.12 23.20 -17.06
C GLU A 147 -25.92 24.05 -16.07
N ALA A 148 -26.55 23.41 -15.07
CA ALA A 148 -27.24 24.13 -14.00
C ALA A 148 -26.28 24.99 -13.15
N GLY A 149 -25.07 24.49 -12.86
CA GLY A 149 -24.03 25.24 -12.14
C GLY A 149 -23.56 26.46 -12.93
N ASN A 150 -23.35 26.32 -14.23
CA ASN A 150 -22.97 27.43 -15.11
C ASN A 150 -24.10 28.46 -15.25
N SER A 151 -25.36 28.02 -15.35
CA SER A 151 -26.53 28.93 -15.35
C SER A 151 -26.59 29.74 -14.07
N PHE A 152 -26.42 29.10 -12.91
CA PHE A 152 -26.42 29.77 -11.63
C PHE A 152 -25.29 30.79 -11.50
N ILE A 153 -24.08 30.47 -11.96
CA ILE A 153 -22.96 31.42 -11.96
C ILE A 153 -23.28 32.65 -12.83
N ALA A 154 -23.86 32.44 -14.00
CA ALA A 154 -24.24 33.54 -14.90
C ALA A 154 -25.34 34.43 -14.29
N GLU A 155 -26.38 33.82 -13.71
CA GLU A 155 -27.46 34.54 -13.03
C GLU A 155 -26.96 35.33 -11.81
N LEU A 156 -26.06 34.73 -11.01
CA LEU A 156 -25.47 35.40 -9.86
C LEU A 156 -24.61 36.59 -10.27
N GLN A 157 -23.82 36.46 -11.36
CA GLN A 157 -23.02 37.56 -11.90
C GLN A 157 -23.89 38.71 -12.38
N ASP A 158 -24.99 38.43 -13.08
CA ASP A 158 -25.94 39.46 -13.52
C ASP A 158 -26.55 40.20 -12.32
N LEU A 159 -26.92 39.46 -11.27
CA LEU A 159 -27.51 40.02 -10.05
C LEU A 159 -26.50 40.91 -9.29
N ILE A 160 -25.24 40.49 -9.18
CA ILE A 160 -24.17 41.29 -8.56
C ILE A 160 -23.96 42.61 -9.31
N VAL A 161 -23.97 42.58 -10.64
CA VAL A 161 -23.80 43.78 -11.47
C VAL A 161 -25.02 44.70 -11.37
N LYS A 162 -26.24 44.13 -11.47
CA LYS A 162 -27.50 44.86 -11.44
C LYS A 162 -27.71 45.57 -10.10
N GLU A 163 -27.50 44.86 -9.00
CA GLU A 163 -27.73 45.36 -7.64
C GLU A 163 -26.47 46.04 -7.05
N LYS A 164 -25.36 46.10 -7.81
CA LYS A 164 -24.06 46.68 -7.41
C LYS A 164 -23.56 46.14 -6.06
N LEU A 165 -23.70 44.83 -5.87
CA LEU A 165 -23.35 44.17 -4.63
C LEU A 165 -21.83 44.10 -4.46
N THR A 166 -21.35 44.40 -3.26
CA THR A 166 -19.96 44.16 -2.87
C THR A 166 -19.80 42.77 -2.26
N ALA A 167 -18.59 42.21 -2.31
CA ALA A 167 -18.31 40.89 -1.73
C ALA A 167 -18.74 40.78 -0.25
N ASP A 168 -18.62 41.87 0.51
CA ASP A 168 -19.01 41.93 1.92
C ASP A 168 -20.53 41.77 2.17
N GLN A 169 -21.36 41.88 1.12
CA GLN A 169 -22.81 41.73 1.18
C GLN A 169 -23.30 40.35 0.72
N ILE A 170 -22.39 39.51 0.24
CA ILE A 170 -22.70 38.17 -0.27
C ILE A 170 -22.41 37.16 0.84
N TYR A 171 -23.47 36.58 1.40
CA TYR A 171 -23.36 35.59 2.46
C TYR A 171 -23.78 34.22 1.93
N ASN A 172 -23.00 33.19 2.26
CA ASN A 172 -23.43 31.81 2.06
C ASN A 172 -24.52 31.48 3.08
N CYS A 173 -25.65 30.94 2.64
CA CYS A 173 -26.74 30.52 3.50
C CYS A 173 -26.75 28.99 3.52
N ASP A 174 -25.86 28.42 4.33
CA ASP A 174 -25.69 26.98 4.57
C ASP A 174 -25.90 26.70 6.07
#